data_AF-A0A3N9U0A0-F1
#
_entry.id   AF-A0A3N9U0A0-F1
#
_cell.length_a   1.000
_cell.length_b   1.000
_cell.length_c   1.000
_cell.angle_alpha   90.00
_cell.angle_beta   90.00
_cell.angle_gamma   90.00
#
_symmetry.space_group_name_H-M   'P 1'
#
loop_
_entity.id
_entity.type
_entity.pdbx_description
1 polymer ?
#
loop_
_entity_poly.entity_id
_entity_poly.type
_entity_poly.pdbx_seq_one_letter_code
_entity_poly.pdbx_strand_id
1 'polypeptide(L)'
;MAGAFLDISLDSRLAGARLSELVERLGDLRVPLSDIGEHLLLVTDTRFQQQVAPDGSPWASLSPVTLAKKKGSRILRESGILLVPQRQRRAKINPKRLTILTQAG
;
A
#
# COMPACT_ATOMS: atom_id res chain seq x y z
N MET A 1 37.37 2.31 44.95
CA MET A 1 35.97 1.84 44.81
C MET A 1 35.96 0.81 43.71
N ALA A 2 35.63 -0.45 44.01
CA ALA A 2 35.63 -1.53 43.03
C ALA A 2 34.33 -1.48 42.20
N GLY A 3 34.47 -1.43 40.87
CA GLY A 3 33.33 -1.49 39.95
C GLY A 3 32.82 -2.93 39.85
N ALA A 4 31.52 -3.12 40.03
CA ALA A 4 30.85 -4.39 39.74
C ALA A 4 30.46 -4.43 38.27
N PHE A 5 30.86 -5.48 37.55
CA PHE A 5 30.36 -5.78 36.21
C PHE A 5 29.11 -6.66 36.35
N LEU A 6 28.00 -6.22 35.78
CA LEU A 6 26.76 -6.98 35.70
C LEU A 6 26.63 -7.50 34.27
N ASP A 7 26.75 -8.80 34.09
CA ASP A 7 26.48 -9.45 32.81
C ASP A 7 25.01 -9.87 32.76
N ILE A 8 24.25 -9.29 31.83
CA ILE A 8 22.82 -9.56 31.66
C ILE A 8 22.66 -10.38 30.38
N SER A 9 22.53 -11.70 30.54
CA SER A 9 22.17 -12.60 29.44
C SER A 9 20.65 -12.70 29.32
N LEU A 10 20.10 -12.18 28.22
CA LEU A 10 18.68 -12.27 27.87
C LEU A 10 18.40 -13.54 27.06
N ASP A 11 17.53 -14.42 27.60
CA ASP A 11 17.10 -15.61 26.88
C ASP A 11 16.01 -15.28 25.85
N SER A 12 16.40 -15.22 24.58
CA SER A 12 15.54 -14.87 23.44
C SER A 12 14.69 -16.04 22.92
N ARG A 13 14.86 -17.26 23.44
CA ARG A 13 14.15 -18.47 22.97
C ARG A 13 12.64 -18.38 23.15
N LEU A 14 12.20 -17.80 24.27
CA LEU A 14 10.78 -17.64 24.58
C LEU A 14 10.10 -16.64 23.63
N ALA A 15 10.77 -15.54 23.32
CA ALA A 15 10.30 -14.57 22.35
C ALA A 15 10.23 -15.18 20.93
N GLY A 16 11.28 -15.92 20.54
CA GLY A 16 11.33 -16.61 19.25
C GLY A 16 10.18 -17.62 19.08
N ALA A 17 9.90 -18.44 20.08
CA ALA A 17 8.82 -19.43 20.03
C ALA A 17 7.44 -18.78 19.84
N ARG A 18 7.17 -17.66 20.53
CA ARG A 18 5.90 -16.92 20.42
C ARG A 18 5.73 -16.24 19.07
N LEU A 19 6.82 -15.68 18.52
CA LEU A 19 6.84 -15.12 17.17
C LEU A 19 6.56 -16.19 16.13
N SER A 20 7.18 -17.37 16.24
CA SER A 20 6.92 -18.50 15.32
C SER A 20 5.47 -18.99 15.41
N GLU A 21 4.91 -19.11 16.61
CA GLU A 21 3.49 -19.47 16.81
C GLU A 21 2.54 -18.44 16.14
N LEU A 22 2.87 -17.16 16.23
CA LEU A 22 2.14 -16.08 15.56
C LEU A 22 2.24 -16.18 14.04
N VAL A 23 3.44 -16.44 13.48
CA VAL A 23 3.63 -16.61 12.04
C VAL A 23 2.85 -17.82 11.51
N GLU A 24 2.90 -18.95 12.22
CA GLU A 24 2.13 -20.16 11.89
C GLU A 24 0.62 -19.89 11.87
N ARG A 25 0.11 -19.18 12.88
CA ARG A 25 -1.32 -18.83 12.98
C ARG A 25 -1.77 -17.83 11.92
N LEU A 26 -0.89 -16.91 11.52
CA LEU A 26 -1.17 -15.92 10.46
C LEU A 26 -1.04 -16.54 9.07
N GLY A 27 -0.27 -17.62 8.93
CA GLY A 27 -0.03 -18.30 7.66
C GLY A 27 0.53 -17.35 6.59
N ASP A 28 0.18 -17.63 5.33
CA ASP A 28 0.56 -16.77 4.21
C ASP A 28 -0.41 -15.60 4.03
N LEU A 29 -0.05 -14.45 4.59
CA LEU A 29 -0.83 -13.21 4.45
C LEU A 29 -0.67 -12.53 3.09
N ARG A 30 0.19 -13.01 2.19
CA ARG A 30 0.45 -12.32 0.90
C ARG A 30 -0.82 -12.18 0.08
N VAL A 31 -1.64 -13.23 0.03
CA VAL A 31 -2.91 -13.23 -0.73
C VAL A 31 -3.93 -12.27 -0.11
N PRO A 32 -4.35 -12.43 1.17
CA PRO A 32 -5.36 -11.53 1.74
C PRO A 32 -4.90 -10.07 1.80
N LEU A 33 -3.62 -9.80 2.07
CA LEU A 33 -3.10 -8.43 2.05
C LEU A 33 -3.02 -7.84 0.64
N SER A 34 -2.76 -8.67 -0.38
CA SER A 34 -2.84 -8.24 -1.78
C SER A 34 -4.26 -7.83 -2.15
N ASP A 35 -5.25 -8.65 -1.79
CA ASP A 35 -6.66 -8.37 -2.06
C ASP A 35 -7.15 -7.10 -1.34
N ILE A 36 -6.76 -6.93 -0.07
CA ILE A 36 -7.03 -5.70 0.69
C ILE A 36 -6.36 -4.50 0.01
N GLY A 37 -5.11 -4.63 -0.42
CA GLY A 37 -4.38 -3.57 -1.13
C GLY A 37 -5.09 -3.16 -2.43
N GLU A 38 -5.55 -4.13 -3.23
CA GLU A 38 -6.31 -3.87 -4.45
C GLU A 38 -7.65 -3.18 -4.13
N HIS A 39 -8.36 -3.64 -3.11
CA HIS A 39 -9.61 -3.03 -2.68
C HIS A 39 -9.40 -1.57 -2.23
N LEU A 40 -8.37 -1.29 -1.44
CA LEU A 40 -8.04 0.07 -0.98
C LEU A 40 -7.75 1.00 -2.16
N LEU A 41 -7.05 0.53 -3.20
CA LEU A 41 -6.80 1.30 -4.41
C LEU A 41 -8.10 1.62 -5.15
N LEU A 42 -8.98 0.63 -5.33
CA LEU A 42 -10.26 0.80 -6.03
C LEU A 42 -11.20 1.78 -5.30
N VAL A 43 -11.33 1.62 -3.98
CA VAL A 43 -12.17 2.50 -3.17
C VAL A 43 -11.60 3.92 -3.14
N THR A 44 -10.28 4.07 -3.06
CA THR A 44 -9.64 5.39 -3.10
C THR A 44 -9.90 6.09 -4.44
N ASP A 45 -9.72 5.39 -5.56
CA ASP A 45 -10.02 5.98 -6.87
C ASP A 45 -11.49 6.41 -6.98
N THR A 46 -12.41 5.55 -6.54
CA THR A 46 -13.86 5.85 -6.52
C THR A 46 -14.16 7.10 -5.70
N ARG A 47 -13.58 7.22 -4.49
CA ARG A 47 -13.76 8.41 -3.63
C ARG A 47 -13.18 9.67 -4.28
N PHE A 48 -12.04 9.58 -4.96
CA PHE A 48 -11.46 10.67 -5.74
C PHE A 48 -12.35 11.09 -6.92
N GLN A 49 -13.06 10.15 -7.57
CA GLN A 49 -14.05 10.48 -8.60
C GLN A 49 -15.28 11.18 -8.00
N GLN A 50 -15.69 10.77 -6.81
CA GLN A 50 -16.84 11.33 -6.13
C GLN A 50 -16.53 12.62 -5.35
N GLN A 51 -15.25 12.96 -5.16
CA GLN A 51 -14.79 14.09 -4.33
C GLN A 51 -15.27 13.98 -2.88
N VAL A 52 -15.17 12.77 -2.34
CA VAL A 52 -15.53 12.47 -0.96
C VAL A 52 -14.28 12.08 -0.17
N ALA A 53 -14.21 12.52 1.07
CA ALA A 53 -13.17 12.16 2.01
C ALA A 53 -13.36 10.71 2.51
N PRO A 54 -12.34 10.12 3.15
CA PRO A 54 -12.43 8.74 3.68
C PRO A 54 -13.55 8.55 4.70
N ASP A 55 -13.97 9.61 5.39
CA ASP A 55 -15.08 9.67 6.32
C ASP A 55 -16.46 9.78 5.65
N GLY A 56 -16.49 9.94 4.32
CA GLY A 56 -17.71 10.11 3.52
C GLY A 56 -18.17 11.55 3.34
N SER A 57 -17.51 12.53 3.97
CA SER A 57 -17.85 13.95 3.80
C SER A 57 -17.43 14.45 2.40
N PRO A 58 -18.18 15.37 1.77
CA PRO A 58 -17.74 15.99 0.53
C PRO A 58 -16.50 16.85 0.79
N TRP A 59 -15.58 16.93 -0.18
CA TRP A 59 -14.42 17.79 -0.05
C TRP A 59 -14.80 19.26 0.07
N ALA A 60 -13.97 20.02 0.79
CA ALA A 60 -14.12 21.46 0.89
C ALA A 60 -14.07 22.10 -0.51
N SER A 61 -14.99 23.03 -0.76
CA SER A 61 -15.06 23.76 -2.02
C SER A 61 -13.79 24.61 -2.23
N LEU A 62 -13.38 24.75 -3.49
CA LEU A 62 -12.24 25.59 -3.84
C LEU A 62 -12.57 27.07 -3.62
N SER A 63 -11.57 27.84 -3.20
CA SER A 63 -11.73 29.30 -3.11
C SER A 63 -11.97 29.91 -4.51
N PRO A 64 -12.68 31.04 -4.62
CA PRO A 64 -12.90 31.71 -5.90
C PRO A 64 -11.60 32.10 -6.60
N VAL A 65 -10.59 32.53 -5.84
CA VAL A 65 -9.26 32.91 -6.36
C VAL A 65 -8.53 31.70 -6.95
N THR A 66 -8.66 30.53 -6.32
CA THR A 66 -8.09 29.28 -6.82
C THR A 66 -8.82 28.82 -8.09
N LEU A 67 -10.15 28.90 -8.11
CA LEU A 67 -10.95 28.56 -9.30
C LEU A 67 -10.60 29.42 -10.51
N ALA A 68 -10.37 30.72 -10.32
CA ALA A 68 -10.02 31.64 -11.40
C ALA A 68 -8.68 31.32 -12.08
N LYS A 69 -7.74 30.72 -11.34
CA LYS A 69 -6.40 30.37 -11.86
C LYS A 69 -6.33 28.93 -12.40
N LYS A 70 -7.24 28.08 -11.95
CA LYS A 70 -7.18 26.64 -12.17
C LYS A 70 -7.84 26.25 -13.50
N LYS A 71 -7.20 25.35 -14.25
CA LYS A 71 -7.79 24.76 -15.45
C LYS A 71 -8.76 23.64 -15.06
N GLY A 72 -10.02 24.00 -14.86
CA GLY A 72 -11.14 23.09 -14.62
C GLY A 72 -11.70 23.11 -13.19
N SER A 73 -12.96 22.67 -13.04
CA SER A 73 -13.76 22.81 -11.81
C SER A 73 -13.58 21.68 -10.79
N ARG A 74 -12.97 20.54 -11.17
CA ARG A 74 -12.85 19.37 -10.30
C ARG A 74 -11.82 19.61 -9.20
N ILE A 75 -12.15 19.32 -7.96
CA ILE A 75 -11.27 19.55 -6.81
C ILE A 75 -10.09 18.54 -6.86
N LEU A 76 -8.88 18.98 -6.49
CA LEU A 76 -7.63 18.19 -6.53
C LEU A 76 -7.33 17.50 -7.87
N ARG A 77 -7.80 18.07 -8.99
CA ARG A 77 -7.49 17.60 -10.35
C ARG A 77 -7.14 18.77 -11.25
N GLU A 78 -5.89 18.83 -11.68
CA GLU A 78 -5.45 19.80 -12.69
C GLU A 78 -4.70 19.11 -13.82
N SER A 79 -3.68 18.32 -13.49
CA SER A 79 -3.08 17.33 -14.39
C SER A 79 -3.48 15.94 -13.91
N GLY A 80 -3.86 15.04 -14.82
CA GLY A 80 -4.27 13.66 -14.49
C GLY A 80 -3.18 12.80 -13.81
N ILE A 81 -2.03 13.39 -13.48
CA ILE A 81 -0.89 12.76 -12.78
C ILE A 81 -1.31 12.21 -11.41
N LEU A 82 -2.23 12.87 -10.70
CA LEU A 82 -2.74 12.40 -9.42
C LEU A 82 -3.69 11.20 -9.52
N LEU A 83 -4.21 10.92 -10.72
CA LEU A 83 -5.12 9.80 -11.01
C LEU A 83 -4.41 8.64 -11.70
N VAL A 84 -3.08 8.71 -11.94
CA VAL A 84 -2.40 7.66 -12.71
C VAL A 84 -2.55 6.34 -11.94
N PRO A 85 -3.32 5.37 -12.46
CA PRO A 85 -3.47 4.09 -11.80
C PRO A 85 -2.11 3.39 -11.89
N GLN A 86 -1.57 2.95 -10.75
CA GLN A 86 -0.41 2.03 -10.71
C GLN A 86 -0.65 0.75 -11.53
N ARG A 87 -1.92 0.44 -11.87
CA ARG A 87 -2.34 -0.61 -12.80
C ARG A 87 -1.63 -0.53 -14.17
N GLN A 88 -1.29 0.66 -14.67
CA GLN A 88 -0.61 0.81 -15.96
C GLN A 88 0.89 0.43 -15.90
N ARG A 89 1.50 0.34 -14.71
CA ARG A 89 2.93 0.05 -14.55
C ARG A 89 3.26 -1.44 -14.47
N ARG A 90 2.32 -2.29 -14.00
CA ARG A 90 2.51 -3.77 -14.03
C ARG A 90 2.39 -4.36 -15.44
N ALA A 91 1.59 -3.77 -16.33
CA ALA A 91 1.44 -4.25 -17.71
C ALA A 91 2.68 -4.06 -18.59
N LYS A 92 3.69 -3.29 -18.14
CA LYS A 92 4.97 -3.12 -18.85
C LYS A 92 6.08 -4.07 -18.37
N ILE A 93 5.81 -4.94 -17.40
CA ILE A 93 6.74 -6.00 -16.98
C ILE A 93 6.42 -7.28 -17.77
N ASN A 94 6.88 -7.27 -19.03
CA ASN A 94 7.44 -8.38 -19.82
C ASN A 94 6.61 -9.65 -20.16
N PRO A 95 6.10 -9.79 -21.41
CA PRO A 95 5.61 -11.06 -21.94
C PRO A 95 6.70 -12.01 -22.50
N LYS A 96 7.99 -11.61 -22.58
CA LYS A 96 9.05 -12.44 -23.20
C LYS A 96 9.78 -13.42 -22.26
N ARG A 97 9.26 -13.72 -21.06
CA ARG A 97 9.92 -14.64 -20.11
C ARG A 97 9.17 -15.93 -19.74
N LEU A 98 8.04 -16.22 -20.38
CA LEU A 98 7.33 -17.49 -20.25
C LEU A 98 7.60 -18.41 -21.45
N THR A 99 8.88 -18.66 -21.76
CA THR A 99 9.25 -19.73 -22.70
C THR A 99 10.66 -20.22 -22.38
N ILE A 100 10.80 -20.92 -21.25
CA ILE A 100 11.82 -21.94 -21.00
C ILE A 100 11.40 -22.60 -19.68
N LEU A 101 11.55 -23.92 -19.57
CA LEU A 101 11.12 -24.81 -18.47
C LEU A 101 9.72 -25.46 -18.58
N THR A 102 9.31 -25.79 -19.81
CA THR A 102 8.48 -26.99 -20.07
C THR A 102 8.88 -27.54 -21.44
N GLN A 103 10.06 -28.16 -21.46
CA GLN A 103 10.38 -29.28 -22.33
C GLN A 103 11.46 -30.07 -21.60
N ALA A 104 10.98 -31.07 -20.87
CA ALA A 104 11.75 -32.22 -20.47
C ALA A 104 12.08 -33.02 -21.73
N GLY A 105 13.38 -33.27 -21.90
CA GLY A 105 13.96 -34.39 -22.62
C GLY A 105 15.09 -34.90 -21.73
#